data_AF-A0A7Y0AEY7-F1
#
_entry.id   AF-A0A7Y0AEY7-F1
#
_cell.length_a   1.000
_cell.length_b   1.000
_cell.length_c   1.000
_cell.angle_alpha   90.00
_cell.angle_beta   90.00
_cell.angle_gamma   90.00
#
_symmetry.space_group_name_H-M   'P 1'
#
loop_
_entity.id
_entity.type
_entity.pdbx_description
1 polymer ?
#
loop_
_entity_poly.entity_id
_entity_poly.type
_entity_poly.pdbx_seq_one_letter_code
_entity_poly.pdbx_strand_id
1 'polypeptide(L)'
;MAGLIRVLEHSLLPIGYWQNGAEFTEAHWQQLLRYHDTGAGRRYYDIRHRGIRFKHYVGVLQAGDLTIEVLPKADAVPGATPTPHEPFDRWRTLLLQMLAEAGLLPVDSFNTAQLHERENSLLDLYLALFLTEVEALLHRGLVKRYRQREGQVKALKGSLLFGPHLVRNVVHQERFYTRHQTYDRDHLLHRLLRQALGLLPTLTATPSLRGRAARALLAWPDTEPLRPTAAHFARLRYDRKTVPYRPALRIARLLLLRLSPDVRSGPQELIALFFNMNRVWEAYLLRTLQRLAPPGWTVSKPPKVVFWQAENGQQSRMQPDIVLEHPTHGCLVLDAKWKRPTSRHAETDLRQLFAYAHHFGATQVRLLYPQAGQGAAVEGEFTRPLFTDAGGQVIRGEVSYIRVGQGELLSADGVAIDTDPVTGYLRCSVEDDLLNWTQT
;
A
#
# COMPACT_ATOMS: atom_id res chain seq x y z
N MET A 1 16.36 10.99 -20.70
CA MET A 1 15.86 10.07 -19.67
C MET A 1 15.58 10.90 -18.43
N ALA A 2 14.54 10.59 -17.67
CA ALA A 2 14.34 11.25 -16.38
C ALA A 2 15.50 10.86 -15.46
N GLY A 3 16.10 11.84 -14.78
CA GLY A 3 17.14 11.58 -13.79
C GLY A 3 16.58 10.78 -12.61
N LEU A 4 17.37 9.88 -12.02
CA LEU A 4 16.93 9.04 -10.90
C LEU A 4 17.81 9.23 -9.66
N ILE A 5 17.23 9.74 -8.59
CA ILE A 5 17.87 9.84 -7.28
C ILE A 5 17.16 8.89 -6.31
N ARG A 6 17.92 8.09 -5.58
CA ARG A 6 17.46 7.20 -4.51
C ARG A 6 17.92 7.73 -3.18
N VAL A 7 16.97 7.86 -2.26
CA VAL A 7 17.18 8.32 -0.89
C VAL A 7 16.45 7.39 0.07
N LEU A 8 16.67 7.59 1.36
CA LEU A 8 16.04 6.81 2.41
C LEU A 8 15.01 7.69 3.11
N GLU A 9 14.00 7.07 3.70
CA GLU A 9 13.11 7.80 4.59
C GLU A 9 13.90 8.46 5.74
N HIS A 10 13.41 9.59 6.25
CA HIS A 10 14.11 10.43 7.24
C HIS A 10 15.44 11.09 6.82
N SER A 11 15.97 10.82 5.62
CA SER A 11 17.20 11.44 5.13
C SER A 11 16.98 12.88 4.63
N LEU A 12 18.06 13.65 4.62
CA LEU A 12 18.10 14.97 3.98
C LEU A 12 18.56 14.81 2.52
N LEU A 13 17.85 15.44 1.60
CA LEU A 13 18.27 15.62 0.21
C LEU A 13 18.64 17.10 -0.02
N PRO A 14 19.94 17.44 0.01
CA PRO A 14 20.41 18.81 -0.21
C PRO A 14 20.50 19.14 -1.70
N ILE A 15 20.32 20.42 -2.04
CA ILE A 15 20.56 20.94 -3.39
C ILE A 15 22.04 20.71 -3.76
N GLY A 16 22.28 20.22 -4.97
CA GLY A 16 23.60 19.79 -5.45
C GLY A 16 23.90 18.31 -5.22
N TYR A 17 22.98 17.56 -4.60
CA TYR A 17 23.14 16.11 -4.47
C TYR A 17 23.10 15.45 -5.86
N TRP A 18 24.12 14.66 -6.19
CA TRP A 18 24.27 14.00 -7.48
C TRP A 18 24.27 12.47 -7.32
N GLN A 19 23.43 11.78 -8.10
CA GLN A 19 23.40 10.31 -8.15
C GLN A 19 22.85 9.85 -9.51
N ASN A 20 23.36 8.73 -10.04
CA ASN A 20 22.95 8.11 -11.31
C ASN A 20 22.82 9.09 -12.49
N GLY A 21 23.75 10.05 -12.59
CA GLY A 21 23.76 11.03 -13.67
C GLY A 21 22.71 12.15 -13.53
N ALA A 22 22.12 12.33 -12.35
CA ALA A 22 21.10 13.34 -12.06
C ALA A 22 21.47 14.20 -10.84
N GLU A 23 21.15 15.49 -10.90
CA GLU A 23 21.30 16.43 -9.79
C GLU A 23 19.97 16.82 -9.17
N PHE A 24 19.94 16.95 -7.85
CA PHE A 24 18.88 17.70 -7.18
C PHE A 24 19.17 19.20 -7.25
N THR A 25 18.63 19.87 -8.26
CA THR A 25 18.84 21.30 -8.52
C THR A 25 17.90 22.20 -7.70
N GLU A 26 18.19 23.51 -7.69
CA GLU A 26 17.31 24.54 -7.14
C GLU A 26 15.92 24.53 -7.80
N ALA A 27 15.84 24.26 -9.11
CA ALA A 27 14.55 24.18 -9.82
C ALA A 27 13.70 23.02 -9.30
N HIS A 28 14.29 21.85 -9.04
CA HIS A 28 13.61 20.72 -8.42
C HIS A 28 13.12 21.09 -7.01
N TRP A 29 13.98 21.71 -6.21
CA TRP A 29 13.61 22.15 -4.86
C TRP A 29 12.44 23.15 -4.86
N GLN A 30 12.42 24.12 -5.77
CA GLN A 30 11.31 25.09 -5.90
C GLN A 30 9.99 24.41 -6.28
N GLN A 31 10.00 23.39 -7.15
CA GLN A 31 8.80 22.62 -7.46
C GLN A 31 8.28 21.88 -6.22
N LEU A 32 9.18 21.29 -5.43
CA LEU A 32 8.83 20.61 -4.18
C LEU A 32 8.37 21.59 -3.10
N LEU A 33 8.90 22.81 -3.05
CA LEU A 33 8.39 23.87 -2.18
C LEU A 33 6.94 24.23 -2.54
N ARG A 34 6.65 24.47 -3.83
CA ARG A 34 5.28 24.76 -4.30
C ARG A 34 4.32 23.63 -3.92
N TYR A 35 4.72 22.37 -4.10
CA TYR A 35 3.90 21.24 -3.69
C TYR A 35 3.68 21.16 -2.17
N HIS A 36 4.71 21.49 -1.39
CA HIS A 36 4.59 21.58 0.06
C HIS A 36 3.58 22.67 0.49
N ASP A 37 3.54 23.79 -0.23
CA ASP A 37 2.64 24.90 0.06
C ASP A 37 1.16 24.60 -0.26
N THR A 38 0.87 23.67 -1.18
CA THR A 38 -0.50 23.15 -1.37
C THR A 38 -1.05 22.41 -0.14
N GLY A 39 -0.20 22.10 0.85
CA GLY A 39 -0.54 21.29 2.02
C GLY A 39 -0.40 19.78 1.78
N ALA A 40 -0.51 19.30 0.53
CA ALA A 40 -0.34 17.89 0.19
C ALA A 40 1.11 17.41 0.42
N GLY A 41 2.11 18.21 0.02
CA GLY A 41 3.53 17.87 0.18
C GLY A 41 3.99 17.76 1.64
N ARG A 42 3.37 18.51 2.57
CA ARG A 42 3.70 18.51 4.01
C ARG A 42 3.62 17.13 4.66
N ARG A 43 2.89 16.20 4.04
CA ARG A 43 2.75 14.82 4.53
C ARG A 43 4.02 14.00 4.33
N TYR A 44 4.78 14.29 3.28
CA TYR A 44 5.86 13.41 2.80
C TYR A 44 7.26 13.90 3.19
N TYR A 45 7.45 15.21 3.25
CA TYR A 45 8.75 15.82 3.60
C TYR A 45 8.55 17.18 4.28
N ASP A 46 9.59 17.63 4.97
CA ASP A 46 9.73 18.99 5.49
C ASP A 46 10.74 19.76 4.64
N ILE A 47 10.47 21.04 4.38
CA ILE A 47 11.43 21.94 3.75
C ILE A 47 12.54 22.29 4.75
N ARG A 48 13.79 22.28 4.29
CA ARG A 48 14.98 22.72 5.03
C ARG A 48 15.74 23.75 4.21
N HIS A 49 16.68 24.46 4.84
CA HIS A 49 17.55 25.38 4.11
C HIS A 49 18.32 24.60 3.02
N ARG A 50 18.11 24.98 1.75
CA ARG A 50 18.72 24.34 0.57
C ARG A 50 18.56 22.81 0.52
N GLY A 51 17.40 22.30 0.92
CA GLY A 51 17.12 20.87 0.83
C GLY A 51 15.73 20.50 1.33
N ILE A 52 15.43 19.20 1.29
CA ILE A 52 14.21 18.63 1.85
C ILE A 52 14.55 17.43 2.73
N ARG A 53 13.81 17.26 3.83
CA ARG A 53 13.94 16.10 4.72
C ARG A 53 12.71 15.23 4.57
N PHE A 54 12.89 13.99 4.16
CA PHE A 54 11.78 13.03 4.04
C PHE A 54 11.26 12.60 5.42
N LYS A 55 9.99 12.22 5.47
CA LYS A 55 9.33 11.62 6.66
C LYS A 55 9.34 10.09 6.51
N HIS A 56 8.45 9.39 7.22
CA HIS A 56 8.26 7.93 7.20
C HIS A 56 7.47 7.42 5.98
N TYR A 57 7.48 8.17 4.87
CA TYR A 57 6.78 7.81 3.65
C TYR A 57 7.77 7.35 2.59
N VAL A 58 7.50 6.20 2.00
CA VAL A 58 8.34 5.53 1.01
C VAL A 58 7.60 5.38 -0.31
N GLY A 59 8.31 5.41 -1.43
CA GLY A 59 7.71 5.42 -2.77
C GLY A 59 8.48 6.32 -3.71
N VAL A 60 7.75 7.09 -4.53
CA VAL A 60 8.33 7.87 -5.62
C VAL A 60 7.72 9.27 -5.70
N LEU A 61 8.59 10.24 -5.98
CA LEU A 61 8.27 11.64 -6.20
C LEU A 61 8.96 12.13 -7.46
N GLN A 62 8.20 12.51 -8.47
CA GLN A 62 8.72 13.11 -9.68
C GLN A 62 8.53 14.63 -9.62
N ALA A 63 9.61 15.36 -9.84
CA ALA A 63 9.66 16.81 -9.95
C ALA A 63 10.28 17.16 -11.32
N GLY A 64 9.41 17.33 -12.32
CA GLY A 64 9.83 17.59 -13.69
C GLY A 64 10.54 16.37 -14.30
N ASP A 65 11.80 16.54 -14.68
CA ASP A 65 12.65 15.51 -15.25
C ASP A 65 13.40 14.68 -14.19
N LEU A 66 13.30 15.01 -12.89
CA LEU A 66 13.89 14.23 -11.83
C LEU A 66 12.86 13.33 -11.14
N THR A 67 13.19 12.05 -11.03
CA THR A 67 12.48 11.06 -10.21
C THR A 67 13.27 10.75 -8.94
N ILE A 68 12.63 10.91 -7.79
CA ILE A 68 13.19 10.63 -6.47
C ILE A 68 12.50 9.40 -5.89
N GLU A 69 13.23 8.32 -5.68
CA GLU A 69 12.78 7.14 -4.94
C GLU A 69 13.15 7.28 -3.47
N VAL A 70 12.16 7.18 -2.59
CA VAL A 70 12.36 7.16 -1.15
C VAL A 70 12.14 5.73 -0.67
N LEU A 71 13.21 5.11 -0.19
CA LEU A 71 13.24 3.70 0.18
C LEU A 71 13.18 3.54 1.71
N PRO A 72 12.60 2.43 2.20
CA PRO A 72 12.55 2.16 3.63
C PRO A 72 13.96 1.93 4.16
N LYS A 73 14.18 2.27 5.42
CA LYS A 73 15.43 1.88 6.09
C LYS A 73 15.20 1.63 7.57
N ALA A 74 15.02 0.34 7.89
CA ALA A 74 14.79 -0.15 9.24
C ALA A 74 15.91 0.18 10.24
N ASP A 75 17.14 0.38 9.76
CA ASP A 75 18.34 0.65 10.55
C ASP A 75 18.83 2.11 10.47
N ALA A 76 18.08 3.00 9.81
CA ALA A 76 18.47 4.38 9.60
C ALA A 76 18.66 5.13 10.91
N VAL A 77 19.75 5.90 10.98
CA VAL A 77 19.89 6.99 11.96
C VAL A 77 19.16 8.21 11.39
N PRO A 78 18.13 8.76 12.07
CA PRO A 78 17.36 9.88 11.55
C PRO A 78 18.22 11.11 11.24
N GLY A 79 18.05 11.69 10.04
CA GLY A 79 18.77 12.90 9.63
C GLY A 79 20.16 12.67 9.02
N ALA A 80 20.59 11.42 8.84
CA ALA A 80 21.82 11.11 8.11
C ALA A 80 21.66 11.42 6.61
N THR A 81 22.76 11.88 5.99
CA THR A 81 22.86 12.01 4.53
C THR A 81 23.06 10.62 3.91
N PRO A 82 22.45 10.29 2.76
CA PRO A 82 22.67 9.01 2.09
C PRO A 82 24.14 8.79 1.76
N THR A 83 24.67 7.59 2.01
CA THR A 83 26.06 7.25 1.70
C THR A 83 26.19 6.68 0.28
N PRO A 84 27.36 6.81 -0.38
CA PRO A 84 27.56 6.27 -1.74
C PRO A 84 27.45 4.74 -1.86
N HIS A 85 27.63 4.00 -0.76
CA HIS A 85 27.62 2.53 -0.72
C HIS A 85 26.32 1.94 -0.16
N GLU A 86 25.25 2.73 -0.12
CA GLU A 86 23.96 2.29 0.41
C GLU A 86 23.34 1.19 -0.50
N PRO A 87 22.88 0.05 0.05
CA PRO A 87 22.32 -1.05 -0.73
C PRO A 87 20.88 -0.76 -1.17
N PHE A 88 20.67 0.28 -1.98
CA PHE A 88 19.33 0.72 -2.39
C PHE A 88 18.51 -0.35 -3.12
N ASP A 89 19.15 -1.20 -3.93
CA ASP A 89 18.45 -2.31 -4.62
C ASP A 89 17.84 -3.31 -3.63
N ARG A 90 18.51 -3.56 -2.51
CA ARG A 90 17.99 -4.41 -1.43
C ARG A 90 16.77 -3.76 -0.78
N TRP A 91 16.87 -2.48 -0.38
CA TRP A 91 15.74 -1.76 0.23
C TRP A 91 14.54 -1.63 -0.70
N ARG A 92 14.79 -1.44 -2.01
CA ARG A 92 13.77 -1.44 -3.06
C ARG A 92 13.08 -2.80 -3.13
N THR A 93 13.84 -3.89 -3.17
CA THR A 93 13.30 -5.26 -3.21
C THR A 93 12.47 -5.56 -1.96
N LEU A 94 12.99 -5.23 -0.78
CA LEU A 94 12.32 -5.41 0.50
C LEU A 94 11.00 -4.65 0.56
N LEU A 95 11.00 -3.37 0.16
CA LEU A 95 9.79 -2.55 0.10
C LEU A 95 8.71 -3.24 -0.73
N LEU A 96 9.08 -3.68 -1.92
CA LEU A 96 8.13 -4.24 -2.86
C LEU A 96 7.56 -5.57 -2.39
N GLN A 97 8.38 -6.43 -1.78
CA GLN A 97 7.94 -7.69 -1.16
C GLN A 97 6.98 -7.42 0.00
N MET A 98 7.31 -6.47 0.88
CA MET A 98 6.42 -6.06 1.97
C MET A 98 5.08 -5.51 1.45
N LEU A 99 5.10 -4.71 0.36
CA LEU A 99 3.88 -4.20 -0.27
C LEU A 99 3.04 -5.32 -0.89
N ALA A 100 3.68 -6.33 -1.48
CA ALA A 100 3.00 -7.49 -2.05
C ALA A 100 2.28 -8.29 -0.94
N GLU A 101 2.99 -8.64 0.14
CA GLU A 101 2.45 -9.39 1.28
C GLU A 101 1.42 -8.63 2.10
N ALA A 102 1.62 -7.32 2.28
CA ALA A 102 0.62 -6.45 2.90
C ALA A 102 -0.71 -6.39 2.11
N GLY A 103 -0.75 -6.97 0.90
CA GLY A 103 -1.92 -6.95 0.04
C GLY A 103 -2.11 -5.61 -0.66
N LEU A 104 -1.03 -4.84 -0.85
CA LEU A 104 -1.03 -3.59 -1.61
C LEU A 104 -0.67 -3.79 -3.08
N LEU A 105 0.20 -4.76 -3.40
CA LEU A 105 0.57 -5.16 -4.76
C LEU A 105 0.23 -6.65 -5.05
N PRO A 106 -0.03 -7.04 -6.30
CA PRO A 106 -0.16 -8.46 -6.65
C PRO A 106 1.21 -9.16 -6.58
N VAL A 107 1.26 -10.30 -5.90
CA VAL A 107 2.49 -11.07 -5.63
C VAL A 107 2.96 -11.81 -6.89
N ASP A 108 2.06 -12.38 -7.69
CA ASP A 108 2.44 -13.25 -8.82
C ASP A 108 3.15 -12.51 -9.97
N SER A 109 2.66 -11.31 -10.32
CA SER A 109 3.24 -10.49 -11.40
C SER A 109 4.52 -9.75 -10.97
N PHE A 110 4.84 -9.79 -9.67
CA PHE A 110 5.93 -9.05 -9.07
C PHE A 110 7.31 -9.48 -9.59
N ASN A 111 7.61 -10.79 -9.49
CA ASN A 111 8.93 -11.33 -9.79
C ASN A 111 9.36 -11.07 -11.25
N THR A 112 8.42 -11.22 -12.20
CA THR A 112 8.69 -10.96 -13.62
C THR A 112 8.95 -9.48 -13.89
N ALA A 113 8.14 -8.58 -13.32
CA ALA A 113 8.34 -7.14 -13.53
C ALA A 113 9.63 -6.63 -12.89
N GLN A 114 10.01 -7.16 -11.72
CA GLN A 114 11.25 -6.78 -11.03
C GLN A 114 12.50 -7.09 -11.85
N LEU A 115 12.52 -8.22 -12.58
CA LEU A 115 13.63 -8.60 -13.44
C LEU A 115 13.74 -7.71 -14.68
N HIS A 116 12.62 -7.38 -15.33
CA HIS A 116 12.61 -6.57 -16.55
C HIS A 116 12.80 -5.06 -16.32
N GLU A 117 12.39 -4.55 -15.16
CA GLU A 117 12.35 -3.12 -14.83
C GLU A 117 13.37 -2.76 -13.74
N ARG A 118 14.47 -3.52 -13.64
CA ARG A 118 15.47 -3.35 -12.57
C ARG A 118 16.13 -1.97 -12.60
N GLU A 119 16.39 -1.47 -13.80
CA GLU A 119 17.02 -0.16 -14.04
C GLU A 119 16.03 1.02 -14.04
N ASN A 120 14.72 0.71 -14.09
CA ASN A 120 13.68 1.72 -14.15
C ASN A 120 13.18 2.13 -12.76
N SER A 121 12.50 3.27 -12.70
CA SER A 121 11.98 3.80 -11.45
C SER A 121 10.92 2.88 -10.81
N LEU A 122 10.66 3.04 -9.51
CA LEU A 122 9.55 2.40 -8.80
C LEU A 122 8.21 2.74 -9.47
N LEU A 123 8.07 3.96 -9.99
CA LEU A 123 6.89 4.36 -10.76
C LEU A 123 6.72 3.45 -11.97
N ASP A 124 7.75 3.36 -12.81
CA ASP A 124 7.76 2.52 -14.02
C ASP A 124 7.48 1.06 -13.71
N LEU A 125 8.03 0.53 -12.62
CA LEU A 125 7.72 -0.83 -12.15
C LEU A 125 6.23 -0.99 -11.86
N TYR A 126 5.59 -0.05 -11.16
CA TYR A 126 4.13 -0.11 -10.91
C TYR A 126 3.32 -0.04 -12.20
N LEU A 127 3.76 0.77 -13.18
CA LEU A 127 3.11 0.86 -14.47
C LEU A 127 3.28 -0.44 -15.28
N ALA A 128 4.47 -1.03 -15.26
CA ALA A 128 4.75 -2.31 -15.90
C ALA A 128 3.90 -3.44 -15.32
N LEU A 129 3.81 -3.52 -13.97
CA LEU A 129 2.93 -4.46 -13.27
C LEU A 129 1.46 -4.27 -13.69
N PHE A 130 0.99 -3.02 -13.74
CA PHE A 130 -0.37 -2.74 -14.17
C PHE A 130 -0.63 -3.20 -15.61
N LEU A 131 0.31 -2.92 -16.52
CA LEU A 131 0.21 -3.30 -17.92
C LEU A 131 0.21 -4.82 -18.10
N THR A 132 1.06 -5.54 -17.38
CA THR A 132 1.10 -7.01 -17.42
C THR A 132 -0.25 -7.61 -17.02
N GLU A 133 -0.88 -7.09 -15.97
CA GLU A 133 -2.22 -7.55 -15.55
C GLU A 133 -3.31 -7.19 -16.56
N VAL A 134 -3.25 -5.99 -17.16
CA VAL A 134 -4.20 -5.58 -18.22
C VAL A 134 -4.05 -6.42 -19.47
N GLU A 135 -2.82 -6.68 -19.91
CA GLU A 135 -2.50 -7.52 -21.08
C GLU A 135 -3.01 -8.95 -20.85
N ALA A 136 -2.80 -9.51 -19.65
CA ALA A 136 -3.35 -10.81 -19.28
C ALA A 136 -4.89 -10.86 -19.35
N LEU A 137 -5.59 -9.78 -18.96
CA LEU A 137 -7.05 -9.67 -19.11
C LEU A 137 -7.49 -9.58 -20.57
N LEU A 138 -6.76 -8.84 -21.41
CA LEU A 138 -7.02 -8.75 -22.84
C LEU A 138 -6.84 -10.11 -23.52
N HIS A 139 -5.77 -10.84 -23.19
CA HIS A 139 -5.52 -12.19 -23.70
C HIS A 139 -6.59 -13.21 -23.28
N ARG A 140 -7.07 -13.15 -22.04
CA ARG A 140 -8.17 -14.01 -21.56
C ARG A 140 -9.54 -13.66 -22.17
N GLY A 141 -9.70 -12.42 -22.63
CA GLY A 141 -10.96 -11.89 -23.12
C GLY A 141 -11.78 -11.18 -22.04
N LEU A 142 -12.32 -10.02 -22.42
CA LEU A 142 -13.02 -9.14 -21.48
C LEU A 142 -14.46 -9.60 -21.19
N VAL A 143 -14.84 -9.56 -19.91
CA VAL A 143 -16.15 -10.03 -19.43
C VAL A 143 -17.25 -9.09 -19.92
N LYS A 144 -18.29 -9.68 -20.49
CA LYS A 144 -19.55 -8.99 -20.81
C LYS A 144 -20.60 -9.31 -19.73
N ARG A 145 -21.49 -8.37 -19.42
CA ARG A 145 -22.68 -8.64 -18.58
C ARG A 145 -23.92 -8.04 -19.23
N TYR A 146 -25.06 -8.59 -18.83
CA TYR A 146 -26.36 -8.06 -19.21
C TYR A 146 -26.66 -6.80 -18.39
N ARG A 147 -27.02 -5.72 -19.07
CA ARG A 147 -27.52 -4.49 -18.47
C ARG A 147 -28.91 -4.21 -18.98
N GLN A 148 -29.83 -3.89 -18.07
CA GLN A 148 -31.15 -3.41 -18.42
C GLN A 148 -31.02 -1.96 -18.90
N ARG A 149 -31.47 -1.68 -20.11
CA ARG A 149 -31.55 -0.35 -20.68
C ARG A 149 -33.00 -0.03 -20.99
N GLU A 150 -33.43 1.15 -20.57
CA GLU A 150 -34.71 1.73 -20.95
C GLU A 150 -34.48 2.90 -21.89
N GLY A 151 -35.29 3.01 -22.94
CA GLY A 151 -35.20 4.15 -23.83
C GLY A 151 -36.02 4.00 -25.10
N GLN A 152 -35.96 5.04 -25.93
CA GLN A 152 -36.58 5.05 -27.25
C GLN A 152 -35.73 4.26 -28.25
N VAL A 153 -36.37 3.34 -28.96
CA VAL A 153 -35.78 2.57 -30.06
C VAL A 153 -36.70 2.60 -31.27
N LYS A 154 -36.15 2.55 -32.49
CA LYS A 154 -36.94 2.57 -33.73
C LYS A 154 -37.55 1.21 -34.10
N ALA A 155 -37.23 0.16 -33.35
CA ALA A 155 -37.74 -1.19 -33.56
C ALA A 155 -38.09 -1.80 -32.20
N LEU A 156 -39.17 -2.56 -32.14
CA LEU A 156 -39.61 -3.22 -30.90
C LEU A 156 -38.60 -4.30 -30.50
N LYS A 157 -37.79 -4.01 -29.48
CA LYS A 157 -36.82 -4.95 -28.89
C LYS A 157 -36.99 -4.98 -27.38
N GLY A 158 -37.08 -6.17 -26.81
CA GLY A 158 -37.34 -6.36 -25.38
C GLY A 158 -38.80 -6.10 -25.01
N SER A 159 -39.05 -5.70 -23.77
CA SER A 159 -40.40 -5.44 -23.25
C SER A 159 -40.80 -3.99 -23.50
N LEU A 160 -41.99 -3.76 -24.06
CA LEU A 160 -42.57 -2.42 -24.20
C LEU A 160 -42.99 -1.89 -22.83
N LEU A 161 -42.57 -0.68 -22.47
CA LEU A 161 -43.04 -0.03 -21.25
C LEU A 161 -44.20 0.91 -21.60
N PHE A 162 -45.42 0.41 -21.49
CA PHE A 162 -46.63 1.09 -21.95
C PHE A 162 -46.80 2.51 -21.41
N GLY A 163 -46.63 2.75 -20.11
CA GLY A 163 -46.79 4.09 -19.53
C GLY A 163 -45.85 5.13 -20.18
N PRO A 164 -44.52 4.96 -20.10
CA PRO A 164 -43.56 5.84 -20.77
C PRO A 164 -43.73 5.90 -22.29
N HIS A 165 -44.13 4.79 -22.94
CA HIS A 165 -44.35 4.74 -24.38
C HIS A 165 -45.51 5.64 -24.80
N LEU A 166 -46.68 5.50 -24.16
CA LEU A 166 -47.84 6.33 -24.45
C LEU A 166 -47.50 7.80 -24.25
N VAL A 167 -46.87 8.18 -23.12
CA VAL A 167 -46.52 9.58 -22.84
C VAL A 167 -45.57 10.18 -23.88
N ARG A 168 -44.58 9.42 -24.37
CA ARG A 168 -43.51 9.96 -25.22
C ARG A 168 -43.76 9.79 -26.73
N ASN A 169 -44.62 8.86 -27.13
CA ASN A 169 -44.75 8.42 -28.52
C ASN A 169 -46.16 8.57 -29.11
N VAL A 170 -47.09 9.30 -28.48
CA VAL A 170 -48.44 9.57 -29.04
C VAL A 170 -48.37 10.01 -30.52
N VAL A 171 -47.43 10.91 -30.83
CA VAL A 171 -47.22 11.46 -32.19
C VAL A 171 -45.98 10.91 -32.89
N HIS A 172 -45.15 10.12 -32.18
CA HIS A 172 -43.92 9.52 -32.70
C HIS A 172 -44.07 8.00 -32.86
N GLN A 173 -44.97 7.60 -33.75
CA GLN A 173 -45.32 6.20 -33.98
C GLN A 173 -44.16 5.39 -34.57
N GLU A 174 -43.11 6.04 -35.06
CA GLU A 174 -41.88 5.41 -35.53
C GLU A 174 -40.95 4.93 -34.40
N ARG A 175 -41.35 5.09 -33.13
CA ARG A 175 -40.52 4.82 -31.95
C ARG A 175 -41.25 3.98 -30.90
N PHE A 176 -40.48 3.15 -30.20
CA PHE A 176 -40.93 2.34 -29.08
C PHE A 176 -40.09 2.67 -27.83
N TYR A 177 -40.74 3.06 -26.74
CA TYR A 177 -40.08 3.08 -25.44
C TYR A 177 -40.03 1.68 -24.82
N THR A 178 -38.87 1.03 -24.88
CA THR A 178 -38.70 -0.35 -24.41
C THR A 178 -37.69 -0.48 -23.28
N ARG A 179 -37.85 -1.53 -22.49
CA ARG A 179 -36.87 -2.09 -21.57
C ARG A 179 -36.25 -3.31 -22.24
N HIS A 180 -34.97 -3.25 -22.55
CA HIS A 180 -34.25 -4.35 -23.18
C HIS A 180 -32.90 -4.58 -22.52
N GLN A 181 -32.36 -5.78 -22.67
CA GLN A 181 -31.04 -6.11 -22.15
C GLN A 181 -29.97 -5.88 -23.22
N THR A 182 -28.89 -5.18 -22.87
CA THR A 182 -27.67 -5.08 -23.67
C THR A 182 -26.61 -6.00 -23.07
N TYR A 183 -25.92 -6.76 -23.92
CA TYR A 183 -24.79 -7.60 -23.52
C TYR A 183 -23.50 -6.92 -23.97
N ASP A 184 -23.02 -5.99 -23.16
CA ASP A 184 -21.90 -5.12 -23.49
C ASP A 184 -20.73 -5.28 -22.50
N ARG A 185 -19.66 -4.53 -22.75
CA ARG A 185 -18.45 -4.49 -21.92
C ARG A 185 -18.40 -3.23 -21.06
N ASP A 186 -19.40 -2.37 -21.07
CA ASP A 186 -19.31 -1.17 -20.24
C ASP A 186 -19.59 -1.57 -18.79
N HIS A 187 -18.58 -1.55 -17.92
CA HIS A 187 -18.71 -1.92 -16.51
C HIS A 187 -17.84 -1.02 -15.64
N LEU A 188 -18.20 -0.87 -14.37
CA LEU A 188 -17.40 -0.09 -13.43
C LEU A 188 -15.93 -0.53 -13.40
N LEU A 189 -15.67 -1.84 -13.42
CA LEU A 189 -14.32 -2.39 -13.48
C LEU A 189 -13.56 -1.97 -14.76
N HIS A 190 -14.20 -2.02 -15.94
CA HIS A 190 -13.57 -1.59 -17.19
C HIS A 190 -13.39 -0.07 -17.27
N ARG A 191 -14.34 0.71 -16.76
CA ARG A 191 -14.23 2.17 -16.64
C ARG A 191 -13.02 2.54 -15.79
N LEU A 192 -12.87 1.94 -14.61
CA LEU A 192 -11.73 2.20 -13.72
C LEU A 192 -10.39 1.82 -14.38
N LEU A 193 -10.30 0.65 -15.00
CA LEU A 193 -9.06 0.21 -15.66
C LEU A 193 -8.71 1.08 -16.87
N ARG A 194 -9.70 1.49 -17.67
CA ARG A 194 -9.48 2.40 -18.80
C ARG A 194 -8.98 3.76 -18.33
N GLN A 195 -9.54 4.30 -17.24
CA GLN A 195 -9.07 5.56 -16.67
C GLN A 195 -7.61 5.45 -16.22
N ALA A 196 -7.22 4.36 -15.56
CA ALA A 196 -5.82 4.12 -15.21
C ALA A 196 -4.93 4.03 -16.47
N LEU A 197 -5.31 3.24 -17.48
CA LEU A 197 -4.58 3.14 -18.75
C LEU A 197 -4.39 4.49 -19.44
N GLY A 198 -5.40 5.36 -19.41
CA GLY A 198 -5.34 6.68 -20.00
C GLY A 198 -4.34 7.62 -19.30
N LEU A 199 -4.01 7.38 -18.03
CA LEU A 199 -3.02 8.18 -17.30
C LEU A 199 -1.59 7.77 -17.64
N LEU A 200 -1.32 6.49 -17.94
CA LEU A 200 0.02 5.95 -18.09
C LEU A 200 0.95 6.77 -19.00
N PRO A 201 0.53 7.22 -20.20
CA PRO A 201 1.40 8.02 -21.08
C PRO A 201 1.89 9.33 -20.45
N THR A 202 1.16 9.88 -19.49
CA THR A 202 1.53 11.12 -18.76
C THR A 202 2.35 10.84 -17.50
N LEU A 203 2.63 9.58 -17.16
CA LEU A 203 3.31 9.21 -15.91
C LEU A 203 4.71 8.65 -16.13
N THR A 204 5.07 8.29 -17.36
CA THR A 204 6.38 7.71 -17.66
C THR A 204 6.96 8.30 -18.93
N ALA A 205 8.28 8.43 -18.96
CA ALA A 205 9.05 8.75 -20.16
C ALA A 205 9.50 7.51 -20.94
N THR A 206 9.32 6.32 -20.37
CA THR A 206 9.86 5.05 -20.86
C THR A 206 9.12 4.61 -22.13
N PRO A 207 9.79 4.57 -23.31
CA PRO A 207 9.12 4.31 -24.59
C PRO A 207 8.40 2.96 -24.68
N SER A 208 8.99 1.92 -24.09
CA SER A 208 8.41 0.57 -24.05
C SER A 208 7.07 0.55 -23.31
N LEU A 209 6.99 1.19 -22.14
CA LEU A 209 5.77 1.30 -21.34
C LEU A 209 4.71 2.15 -22.03
N ARG A 210 5.09 3.27 -22.66
CA ARG A 210 4.17 4.09 -23.47
C ARG A 210 3.57 3.30 -24.63
N GLY A 211 4.40 2.55 -25.36
CA GLY A 211 3.96 1.70 -26.47
C GLY A 211 3.01 0.59 -26.02
N ARG A 212 3.32 -0.09 -24.90
CA ARG A 212 2.42 -1.07 -24.28
C ARG A 212 1.09 -0.45 -23.87
N ALA A 213 1.11 0.70 -23.19
CA ALA A 213 -0.09 1.42 -22.75
C ALA A 213 -0.97 1.84 -23.93
N ALA A 214 -0.39 2.39 -25.00
CA ALA A 214 -1.13 2.79 -26.20
C ALA A 214 -1.84 1.60 -26.87
N ARG A 215 -1.14 0.47 -27.05
CA ARG A 215 -1.73 -0.77 -27.61
C ARG A 215 -2.83 -1.32 -26.72
N ALA A 216 -2.61 -1.37 -25.41
CA ALA A 216 -3.60 -1.84 -24.46
C ALA A 216 -4.84 -0.93 -24.45
N LEU A 217 -4.67 0.39 -24.51
CA LEU A 217 -5.77 1.36 -24.56
C LEU A 217 -6.58 1.22 -25.85
N LEU A 218 -5.92 1.01 -27.00
CA LEU A 218 -6.59 0.77 -28.29
C LEU A 218 -7.42 -0.53 -28.28
N ALA A 219 -6.91 -1.58 -27.63
CA ALA A 219 -7.61 -2.86 -27.50
C ALA A 219 -8.73 -2.84 -26.43
N TRP A 220 -8.72 -1.85 -25.53
CA TRP A 220 -9.68 -1.74 -24.44
C TRP A 220 -11.01 -1.13 -24.92
N PRO A 221 -12.17 -1.64 -24.47
CA PRO A 221 -13.48 -1.16 -24.92
C PRO A 221 -13.69 0.32 -24.60
N ASP A 222 -14.42 1.01 -25.49
CA ASP A 222 -15.02 2.31 -25.20
C ASP A 222 -15.95 2.20 -24.01
N THR A 223 -15.66 3.02 -23.00
CA THR A 223 -16.43 3.10 -21.77
C THR A 223 -16.64 4.56 -21.43
N GLU A 224 -17.77 4.85 -20.78
CA GLU A 224 -18.09 6.22 -20.38
C GLU A 224 -17.02 6.80 -19.45
N PRO A 225 -16.70 8.10 -19.59
CA PRO A 225 -15.82 8.79 -18.66
C PRO A 225 -16.28 8.63 -17.21
N LEU A 226 -15.32 8.42 -16.31
CA LEU A 226 -15.58 8.24 -14.88
C LEU A 226 -14.51 8.99 -14.12
N ARG A 227 -14.89 9.84 -13.16
CA ARG A 227 -13.97 10.38 -12.15
C ARG A 227 -13.82 9.34 -11.03
N PRO A 228 -12.67 8.66 -10.91
CA PRO A 228 -12.50 7.59 -9.93
C PRO A 228 -12.55 8.14 -8.50
N THR A 229 -13.14 7.38 -7.59
CA THR A 229 -13.20 7.74 -6.15
C THR A 229 -13.00 6.48 -5.32
N ALA A 230 -12.63 6.63 -4.04
CA ALA A 230 -12.53 5.49 -3.13
C ALA A 230 -13.85 4.69 -3.04
N ALA A 231 -15.00 5.37 -3.14
CA ALA A 231 -16.31 4.74 -3.13
C ALA A 231 -16.55 3.85 -4.36
N HIS A 232 -16.06 4.24 -5.55
CA HIS A 232 -16.14 3.40 -6.74
C HIS A 232 -15.43 2.05 -6.53
N PHE A 233 -14.23 2.06 -5.95
CA PHE A 233 -13.52 0.82 -5.64
C PHE A 233 -14.18 0.00 -4.53
N ALA A 234 -14.76 0.65 -3.51
CA ALA A 234 -15.45 -0.04 -2.42
C ALA A 234 -16.71 -0.80 -2.88
N ARG A 235 -17.35 -0.34 -3.96
CA ARG A 235 -18.55 -0.97 -4.56
C ARG A 235 -18.23 -2.18 -5.44
N LEU A 236 -16.95 -2.46 -5.72
CA LEU A 236 -16.57 -3.61 -6.55
C LEU A 236 -16.97 -4.92 -5.86
N ARG A 237 -17.69 -5.76 -6.59
CA ARG A 237 -18.05 -7.12 -6.18
C ARG A 237 -17.45 -8.09 -7.18
N TYR A 238 -16.70 -9.06 -6.66
CA TYR A 238 -16.02 -10.06 -7.46
C TYR A 238 -16.84 -11.35 -7.47
N ASP A 239 -17.06 -11.87 -8.67
CA ASP A 239 -17.64 -13.18 -8.94
C ASP A 239 -16.61 -14.06 -9.66
N ARG A 240 -16.93 -15.33 -9.93
CA ARG A 240 -16.04 -16.27 -10.65
C ARG A 240 -15.49 -15.70 -11.96
N LYS A 241 -16.23 -14.83 -12.68
CA LYS A 241 -15.81 -14.23 -13.95
C LYS A 241 -14.93 -13.00 -13.77
N THR A 242 -15.06 -12.28 -12.66
CA THR A 242 -14.40 -10.98 -12.41
C THR A 242 -13.27 -11.05 -11.38
N VAL A 243 -13.10 -12.15 -10.66
CA VAL A 243 -11.92 -12.41 -9.80
C VAL A 243 -10.60 -12.15 -10.53
N PRO A 244 -10.40 -12.55 -11.81
CA PRO A 244 -9.17 -12.24 -12.54
C PRO A 244 -8.83 -10.75 -12.68
N TYR A 245 -9.80 -9.84 -12.53
CA TYR A 245 -9.57 -8.39 -12.63
C TYR A 245 -8.99 -7.78 -11.35
N ARG A 246 -9.05 -8.51 -10.24
CA ARG A 246 -8.67 -8.00 -8.92
C ARG A 246 -7.23 -7.50 -8.87
N PRO A 247 -6.22 -8.17 -9.44
CA PRO A 247 -4.84 -7.65 -9.49
C PRO A 247 -4.74 -6.29 -10.20
N ALA A 248 -5.23 -6.20 -11.45
CA ALA A 248 -5.23 -4.96 -12.23
C ALA A 248 -5.97 -3.83 -11.50
N LEU A 249 -7.12 -4.12 -10.89
CA LEU A 249 -7.92 -3.13 -10.14
C LEU A 249 -7.24 -2.65 -8.86
N ARG A 250 -6.42 -3.49 -8.21
CA ARG A 250 -5.62 -3.09 -7.04
C ARG A 250 -4.57 -2.06 -7.43
N ILE A 251 -3.84 -2.30 -8.53
CA ILE A 251 -2.84 -1.34 -9.02
C ILE A 251 -3.53 -0.09 -9.59
N ALA A 252 -4.64 -0.23 -10.33
CA ALA A 252 -5.41 0.93 -10.80
C ALA A 252 -5.92 1.80 -9.65
N ARG A 253 -6.34 1.20 -8.53
CA ARG A 253 -6.72 1.96 -7.33
C ARG A 253 -5.58 2.79 -6.78
N LEU A 254 -4.38 2.22 -6.76
CA LEU A 254 -3.17 2.89 -6.34
C LEU A 254 -2.89 4.08 -7.28
N LEU A 255 -2.81 3.86 -8.58
CA LEU A 255 -2.56 4.93 -9.55
C LEU A 255 -3.65 6.01 -9.47
N LEU A 256 -4.93 5.65 -9.50
CA LEU A 256 -6.02 6.63 -9.60
C LEU A 256 -6.30 7.41 -8.30
N LEU A 257 -6.03 6.84 -7.13
CA LEU A 257 -6.36 7.47 -5.84
C LEU A 257 -5.16 7.98 -5.04
N ARG A 258 -3.94 7.56 -5.38
CA ARG A 258 -2.72 7.94 -4.65
C ARG A 258 -1.81 8.87 -5.44
N LEU A 259 -1.93 8.91 -6.77
CA LEU A 259 -1.29 9.97 -7.56
C LEU A 259 -2.05 11.27 -7.28
N SER A 260 -1.38 12.26 -6.69
CA SER A 260 -1.94 13.59 -6.45
C SER A 260 -2.30 14.26 -7.79
N PRO A 261 -3.59 14.41 -8.17
CA PRO A 261 -3.98 15.02 -9.43
C PRO A 261 -4.02 16.56 -9.34
N ASP A 262 -3.99 17.12 -8.13
CA ASP A 262 -4.25 18.54 -7.85
C ASP A 262 -3.14 19.50 -8.29
N VAL A 263 -2.03 18.99 -8.85
CA VAL A 263 -0.95 19.82 -9.41
C VAL A 263 -1.10 19.99 -10.94
N ARG A 264 -2.21 19.50 -11.53
CA ARG A 264 -2.50 19.65 -12.98
C ARG A 264 -2.87 21.08 -13.43
N SER A 265 -2.75 22.07 -12.55
CA SER A 265 -2.98 23.49 -12.84
C SER A 265 -1.66 24.25 -13.05
N GLY A 266 -0.78 23.73 -13.91
CA GLY A 266 0.47 24.39 -14.30
C GLY A 266 1.39 23.50 -15.14
N PRO A 267 2.34 24.07 -15.90
CA PRO A 267 3.24 23.34 -16.80
C PRO A 267 4.33 22.50 -16.10
N GLN A 268 4.17 22.19 -14.80
CA GLN A 268 5.16 21.46 -14.01
C GLN A 268 4.48 20.26 -13.35
N GLU A 269 4.63 19.11 -14.00
CA GLU A 269 4.03 17.83 -13.63
C GLU A 269 4.73 17.27 -12.38
N LEU A 270 4.12 17.48 -11.21
CA LEU A 270 4.55 16.77 -10.01
C LEU A 270 3.73 15.50 -9.84
N ILE A 271 4.43 14.37 -9.70
CA ILE A 271 3.81 13.07 -9.41
C ILE A 271 4.31 12.60 -8.06
N ALA A 272 3.40 12.28 -7.13
CA ALA A 272 3.75 11.71 -5.83
C ALA A 272 2.96 10.41 -5.63
N LEU A 273 3.68 9.32 -5.37
CA LEU A 273 3.10 8.03 -5.04
C LEU A 273 3.85 7.45 -3.85
N PHE A 274 3.25 7.59 -2.69
CA PHE A 274 3.87 7.24 -1.41
C PHE A 274 2.99 6.30 -0.58
N PHE A 275 3.66 5.47 0.20
CA PHE A 275 3.10 4.60 1.23
C PHE A 275 3.61 5.04 2.60
N ASN A 276 2.72 5.02 3.59
CA ASN A 276 3.12 5.26 4.98
C ASN A 276 3.79 3.98 5.50
N MET A 277 5.09 4.05 5.80
CA MET A 277 5.86 2.84 6.12
C MET A 277 5.42 2.17 7.42
N ASN A 278 4.92 2.93 8.40
CA ASN A 278 4.29 2.35 9.60
C ASN A 278 3.09 1.47 9.22
N ARG A 279 2.22 1.94 8.33
CA ARG A 279 1.04 1.18 7.89
C ARG A 279 1.41 -0.03 7.03
N VAL A 280 2.47 0.07 6.23
CA VAL A 280 2.99 -1.07 5.45
C VAL A 280 3.52 -2.13 6.41
N TRP A 281 4.27 -1.73 7.44
CA TRP A 281 4.80 -2.63 8.47
C TRP A 281 3.71 -3.35 9.25
N GLU A 282 2.72 -2.61 9.77
CA GLU A 282 1.55 -3.17 10.46
C GLU A 282 0.82 -4.20 9.59
N ALA A 283 0.54 -3.86 8.33
CA ALA A 283 -0.22 -4.70 7.42
C ALA A 283 0.57 -5.94 6.99
N TYR A 284 1.89 -5.81 6.80
CA TYR A 284 2.80 -6.91 6.54
C TYR A 284 2.77 -7.90 7.71
N LEU A 285 3.06 -7.45 8.94
CA LEU A 285 3.05 -8.31 10.13
C LEU A 285 1.70 -9.01 10.35
N LEU A 286 0.59 -8.28 10.20
CA LEU A 286 -0.74 -8.87 10.33
C LEU A 286 -0.96 -10.02 9.35
N ARG A 287 -0.60 -9.83 8.07
CA ARG A 287 -0.76 -10.84 7.03
C ARG A 287 0.16 -12.04 7.25
N THR A 288 1.40 -11.78 7.63
CA THR A 288 2.40 -12.81 7.94
C THR A 288 1.94 -13.66 9.13
N LEU A 289 1.49 -13.04 10.22
CA LEU A 289 0.96 -13.73 11.39
C LEU A 289 -0.32 -14.49 11.09
N GLN A 290 -1.25 -13.93 10.30
CA GLN A 290 -2.45 -14.65 9.86
C GLN A 290 -2.13 -15.93 9.07
N ARG A 291 -1.03 -15.92 8.31
CA ARG A 291 -0.58 -17.08 7.53
C ARG A 291 0.14 -18.11 8.40
N LEU A 292 0.91 -17.66 9.38
CA LEU A 292 1.75 -18.51 10.24
C LEU A 292 1.05 -18.98 11.53
N ALA A 293 -0.11 -18.41 11.86
CA ALA A 293 -0.85 -18.73 13.07
C ALA A 293 -1.10 -20.25 13.20
N PRO A 294 -0.76 -20.84 14.35
CA PRO A 294 -1.10 -22.24 14.62
C PRO A 294 -2.62 -22.47 14.63
N PRO A 295 -3.07 -23.72 14.43
CA PRO A 295 -4.49 -24.07 14.55
C PRO A 295 -5.09 -23.60 15.88
N GLY A 296 -6.31 -23.06 15.84
CA GLY A 296 -7.02 -22.57 17.02
C GLY A 296 -6.77 -21.10 17.36
N TRP A 297 -5.66 -20.51 16.89
CA TRP A 297 -5.38 -19.08 17.07
C TRP A 297 -6.05 -18.24 15.98
N THR A 298 -6.72 -17.16 16.40
CA THR A 298 -7.29 -16.15 15.50
C THR A 298 -6.44 -14.90 15.53
N VAL A 299 -5.94 -14.46 14.38
CA VAL A 299 -5.13 -13.25 14.25
C VAL A 299 -5.93 -12.15 13.55
N SER A 300 -6.10 -11.02 14.21
CA SER A 300 -6.90 -9.92 13.69
C SER A 300 -6.33 -8.54 14.04
N LYS A 301 -6.80 -7.52 13.31
CA LYS A 301 -6.65 -6.12 13.73
C LYS A 301 -7.95 -5.74 14.46
N PRO A 302 -7.90 -5.44 15.77
CA PRO A 302 -9.10 -5.14 16.54
C PRO A 302 -9.73 -3.81 16.08
N PRO A 303 -11.03 -3.57 16.33
CA PRO A 303 -11.63 -2.26 16.10
C PRO A 303 -11.05 -1.20 17.06
N LYS A 304 -11.25 0.08 16.74
CA LYS A 304 -10.95 1.18 17.68
C LYS A 304 -11.95 1.17 18.84
N VAL A 305 -11.43 1.11 20.05
CA VAL A 305 -12.21 1.09 21.30
C VAL A 305 -12.03 2.39 22.07
N VAL A 306 -13.05 2.80 22.82
CA VAL A 306 -12.98 4.01 23.66
C VAL A 306 -12.11 3.69 24.86
N PHE A 307 -11.02 4.43 25.00
CA PHE A 307 -10.08 4.29 26.12
C PHE A 307 -10.40 5.28 27.23
N TRP A 308 -10.77 6.50 26.86
CA TRP A 308 -11.16 7.55 27.80
C TRP A 308 -12.30 8.37 27.22
N GLN A 309 -13.22 8.79 28.09
CA GLN A 309 -14.36 9.62 27.73
C GLN A 309 -14.55 10.70 28.79
N ALA A 310 -14.63 11.96 28.35
CA ALA A 310 -15.04 13.07 29.21
C ALA A 310 -16.56 13.25 29.19
N GLU A 311 -17.06 13.89 30.26
CA GLU A 311 -18.47 14.27 30.41
C GLU A 311 -18.97 15.17 29.27
N ASN A 312 -18.08 16.02 28.72
CA ASN A 312 -18.39 16.89 27.58
C ASN A 312 -18.47 16.13 26.23
N GLY A 313 -18.41 14.80 26.23
CA GLY A 313 -18.52 13.94 25.04
C GLY A 313 -17.21 13.73 24.28
N GLN A 314 -16.09 14.33 24.70
CA GLN A 314 -14.79 14.05 24.08
C GLN A 314 -14.34 12.62 24.37
N GLN A 315 -13.84 11.93 23.35
CA GLN A 315 -13.38 10.55 23.46
C GLN A 315 -11.94 10.42 22.96
N SER A 316 -11.11 9.75 23.75
CA SER A 316 -9.85 9.17 23.30
C SER A 316 -10.06 7.70 23.00
N ARG A 317 -9.55 7.24 21.87
CA ARG A 317 -9.68 5.85 21.42
C ARG A 317 -8.32 5.21 21.29
N MET A 318 -8.25 3.92 21.58
CA MET A 318 -7.06 3.11 21.40
C MET A 318 -7.34 1.95 20.44
N GLN A 319 -6.29 1.43 19.81
CA GLN A 319 -6.37 0.31 18.89
C GLN A 319 -4.98 -0.32 18.76
N PRO A 320 -4.76 -1.51 19.32
CA PRO A 320 -3.58 -2.30 19.01
C PRO A 320 -3.47 -2.60 17.53
N ASP A 321 -2.25 -2.86 17.06
CA ASP A 321 -2.04 -3.18 15.65
C ASP A 321 -2.53 -4.58 15.31
N ILE A 322 -2.26 -5.55 16.21
CA ILE A 322 -2.57 -6.97 16.01
C ILE A 322 -2.95 -7.59 17.36
N VAL A 323 -3.97 -8.45 17.35
CA VAL A 323 -4.38 -9.27 18.49
C VAL A 323 -4.45 -10.72 18.03
N LEU A 324 -3.88 -11.61 18.85
CA LEU A 324 -3.96 -13.05 18.71
C LEU A 324 -4.81 -13.58 19.86
N GLU A 325 -5.86 -14.32 19.52
CA GLU A 325 -6.81 -14.88 20.49
C GLU A 325 -6.85 -16.39 20.36
N HIS A 326 -6.80 -17.08 21.50
CA HIS A 326 -7.06 -18.51 21.61
C HIS A 326 -8.10 -18.77 22.71
N PRO A 327 -9.11 -19.64 22.49
CA PRO A 327 -10.14 -19.91 23.48
C PRO A 327 -9.61 -20.36 24.85
N THR A 328 -8.46 -21.05 24.88
CA THR A 328 -7.85 -21.60 26.10
C THR A 328 -6.52 -20.95 26.50
N HIS A 329 -5.76 -20.39 25.55
CA HIS A 329 -4.42 -19.82 25.82
C HIS A 329 -4.47 -18.29 26.00
N GLY A 330 -5.64 -17.68 25.85
CA GLY A 330 -5.87 -16.28 26.17
C GLY A 330 -5.60 -15.33 25.00
N CYS A 331 -5.17 -14.11 25.36
CA CYS A 331 -5.04 -12.98 24.44
C CYS A 331 -3.60 -12.45 24.46
N LEU A 332 -3.02 -12.32 23.27
CA LEU A 332 -1.71 -11.73 23.02
C LEU A 332 -1.89 -10.49 22.17
N VAL A 333 -1.41 -9.35 22.66
CA VAL A 333 -1.48 -8.07 21.94
C VAL A 333 -0.11 -7.69 21.40
N LEU A 334 -0.06 -7.36 20.11
CA LEU A 334 1.16 -6.91 19.44
C LEU A 334 0.99 -5.47 18.95
N ASP A 335 2.00 -4.64 19.19
CA ASP A 335 2.09 -3.28 18.67
C ASP A 335 3.34 -3.15 17.80
N ALA A 336 3.18 -2.66 16.57
CA ALA A 336 4.22 -2.67 15.55
C ALA A 336 4.80 -1.28 15.39
N LYS A 337 6.12 -1.13 15.55
CA LYS A 337 6.81 0.16 15.44
C LYS A 337 7.87 0.11 14.36
N TRP A 338 7.68 0.87 13.28
CA TRP A 338 8.68 1.03 12.23
C TRP A 338 9.72 2.09 12.61
N LYS A 339 10.67 1.71 13.46
CA LYS A 339 11.81 2.55 13.85
C LYS A 339 12.91 1.70 14.49
N ARG A 340 14.13 2.22 14.50
CA ARG A 340 15.20 1.68 15.33
C ARG A 340 15.10 2.27 16.74
N PRO A 341 14.92 1.47 17.81
CA PRO A 341 14.99 2.00 19.16
C PRO A 341 16.42 2.43 19.49
N THR A 342 16.57 3.65 20.00
CA THR A 342 17.80 4.11 20.64
C THR A 342 17.89 3.47 22.02
N SER A 343 19.00 2.81 22.39
CA SER A 343 19.37 2.12 23.66
C SER A 343 18.40 2.00 24.86
N ARG A 344 17.51 2.96 25.15
CA ARG A 344 16.34 2.82 26.02
C ARG A 344 15.06 2.74 25.18
N HIS A 345 14.28 1.67 25.32
CA HIS A 345 12.94 1.57 24.74
C HIS A 345 12.12 2.81 25.08
N ALA A 346 11.37 3.35 24.11
CA ALA A 346 10.64 4.58 24.34
C ALA A 346 9.54 4.33 25.38
N GLU A 347 9.61 5.07 26.48
CA GLU A 347 8.68 4.94 27.62
C GLU A 347 7.22 5.04 27.18
N THR A 348 6.94 5.88 26.18
CA THR A 348 5.61 6.02 25.58
C THR A 348 5.07 4.73 24.97
N ASP A 349 5.94 3.93 24.33
CA ASP A 349 5.53 2.68 23.68
C ASP A 349 5.24 1.60 24.73
N LEU A 350 6.05 1.55 25.79
CA LEU A 350 5.82 0.64 26.93
C LEU A 350 4.53 1.01 27.69
N ARG A 351 4.30 2.30 27.95
CA ARG A 351 3.03 2.78 28.54
C ARG A 351 1.83 2.45 27.66
N GLN A 352 1.98 2.53 26.33
CA GLN A 352 0.95 2.15 25.38
C GLN A 352 0.62 0.65 25.45
N LEU A 353 1.65 -0.21 25.46
CA LEU A 353 1.48 -1.65 25.66
C LEU A 353 0.77 -1.98 26.96
N PHE A 354 1.17 -1.33 28.07
CA PHE A 354 0.54 -1.53 29.37
C PHE A 354 -0.97 -1.20 29.32
N ALA A 355 -1.33 -0.07 28.70
CA ALA A 355 -2.73 0.30 28.52
C ALA A 355 -3.49 -0.72 27.66
N TYR A 356 -2.87 -1.26 26.61
CA TYR A 356 -3.47 -2.31 25.80
C TYR A 356 -3.68 -3.60 26.59
N ALA A 357 -2.68 -4.02 27.37
CA ALA A 357 -2.77 -5.24 28.14
C ALA A 357 -3.99 -5.24 29.06
N HIS A 358 -4.17 -4.14 29.81
CA HIS A 358 -5.31 -3.98 30.69
C HIS A 358 -6.65 -3.89 29.94
N HIS A 359 -6.71 -3.14 28.84
CA HIS A 359 -7.97 -2.93 28.14
C HIS A 359 -8.45 -4.15 27.35
N PHE A 360 -7.52 -4.99 26.87
CA PHE A 360 -7.82 -6.19 26.08
C PHE A 360 -7.73 -7.48 26.90
N GLY A 361 -7.50 -7.40 28.21
CA GLY A 361 -7.33 -8.58 29.08
C GLY A 361 -6.16 -9.48 28.64
N ALA A 362 -5.13 -8.88 28.04
CA ALA A 362 -4.01 -9.63 27.50
C ALA A 362 -3.00 -9.93 28.61
N THR A 363 -2.62 -11.21 28.70
CA THR A 363 -1.62 -11.69 29.67
C THR A 363 -0.19 -11.48 29.15
N GLN A 364 -0.06 -11.39 27.83
CA GLN A 364 1.17 -11.12 27.11
C GLN A 364 0.97 -9.96 26.15
N VAL A 365 1.91 -9.03 26.14
CA VAL A 365 1.96 -7.95 25.16
C VAL A 365 3.36 -7.77 24.59
N ARG A 366 3.47 -7.48 23.29
CA ARG A 366 4.77 -7.39 22.60
C ARG A 366 4.90 -6.16 21.72
N LEU A 367 6.05 -5.50 21.77
CA LEU A 367 6.46 -4.50 20.77
C LEU A 367 7.26 -5.18 19.66
N LEU A 368 6.90 -4.90 18.41
CA LEU A 368 7.55 -5.45 17.23
C LEU A 368 8.30 -4.36 16.47
N TYR A 369 9.63 -4.36 16.57
CA TYR A 369 10.52 -3.47 15.82
C TYR A 369 11.15 -4.19 14.63
N PRO A 370 11.34 -3.53 13.47
CA PRO A 370 12.13 -4.10 12.40
C PRO A 370 13.62 -4.10 12.79
N GLN A 371 14.35 -5.15 12.42
CA GLN A 371 15.76 -5.30 12.77
C GLN A 371 16.64 -5.67 11.56
N ALA A 372 17.78 -4.99 11.42
CA ALA A 372 18.79 -5.26 10.39
C ALA A 372 20.02 -6.05 10.90
N GLY A 373 20.05 -6.49 12.16
CA GLY A 373 21.19 -7.17 12.79
C GLY A 373 20.78 -8.15 13.89
N GLN A 374 21.74 -8.75 14.60
CA GLN A 374 21.52 -9.83 15.58
C GLN A 374 21.31 -9.33 17.03
N GLY A 375 20.53 -8.27 17.26
CA GLY A 375 20.18 -7.91 18.65
C GLY A 375 19.14 -8.90 19.20
N ALA A 376 19.39 -9.47 20.37
CA ALA A 376 18.44 -10.39 20.99
C ALA A 376 17.12 -9.70 21.38
N ALA A 377 16.02 -10.43 21.35
CA ALA A 377 14.77 -10.02 21.99
C ALA A 377 15.03 -9.67 23.47
N VAL A 378 14.35 -8.65 23.97
CA VAL A 378 14.45 -8.25 25.38
C VAL A 378 13.13 -8.53 26.04
N GLU A 379 13.13 -9.51 26.95
CA GLU A 379 11.97 -9.81 27.78
C GLU A 379 11.96 -8.92 29.02
N GLY A 380 10.75 -8.59 29.47
CA GLY A 380 10.51 -7.79 30.66
C GLY A 380 9.14 -8.08 31.26
N GLU A 381 8.94 -7.65 32.50
CA GLU A 381 7.65 -7.71 33.17
C GLU A 381 7.26 -6.32 33.63
N PHE A 382 5.99 -5.94 33.45
CA PHE A 382 5.51 -4.71 34.04
C PHE A 382 5.43 -4.89 35.55
N THR A 383 6.01 -3.95 36.29
CA THR A 383 5.92 -3.96 37.74
C THR A 383 4.46 -3.91 38.18
N ARG A 384 4.15 -4.61 39.27
CA ARG A 384 2.79 -4.62 39.83
C ARG A 384 2.35 -3.18 40.17
N PRO A 385 1.08 -2.82 39.91
CA PRO A 385 0.56 -1.53 40.33
C PRO A 385 0.73 -1.34 41.83
N LEU A 386 1.12 -0.13 42.25
CA LEU A 386 1.33 0.23 43.66
C LEU A 386 0.05 0.12 44.51
N PHE A 387 -1.13 0.07 43.88
CA PHE A 387 -2.44 0.17 44.55
C PHE A 387 -3.46 -0.86 44.06
N THR A 388 -3.03 -2.09 43.73
CA THR A 388 -3.95 -3.21 43.45
C THR A 388 -3.93 -4.24 44.57
N ASP A 389 -5.09 -4.84 44.86
CA ASP A 389 -5.21 -5.99 45.76
C ASP A 389 -4.24 -7.10 45.33
N ALA A 390 -3.70 -7.84 46.32
CA ALA A 390 -2.59 -8.78 46.19
C ALA A 390 -2.81 -9.98 45.22
N GLY A 391 -3.92 -10.02 44.47
CA GLY A 391 -4.31 -11.07 43.52
C GLY A 391 -4.37 -10.65 42.04
N GLY A 392 -3.93 -9.44 41.67
CA GLY A 392 -3.90 -9.02 40.25
C GLY A 392 -2.98 -9.89 39.39
N GLN A 393 -3.46 -10.37 38.24
CA GLN A 393 -2.69 -11.16 37.29
C GLN A 393 -1.48 -10.36 36.78
N VAL A 394 -0.29 -10.97 36.82
CA VAL A 394 0.95 -10.34 36.31
C VAL A 394 0.86 -10.26 34.79
N ILE A 395 1.03 -9.05 34.25
CA ILE A 395 1.06 -8.81 32.81
C ILE A 395 2.52 -8.86 32.36
N ARG A 396 2.84 -9.79 31.45
CA ARG A 396 4.17 -9.89 30.84
C ARG A 396 4.26 -8.94 29.64
N GLY A 397 5.32 -8.14 29.61
CA GLY A 397 5.52 -7.10 28.61
C GLY A 397 6.86 -7.29 27.92
N GLU A 398 6.85 -7.77 26.69
CA GLU A 398 8.07 -8.18 26.00
C GLU A 398 8.37 -7.27 24.81
N VAL A 399 9.65 -7.14 24.47
CA VAL A 399 10.09 -6.43 23.27
C VAL A 399 10.75 -7.42 22.33
N SER A 400 10.11 -7.62 21.18
CA SER A 400 10.60 -8.53 20.14
C SER A 400 11.16 -7.72 18.97
N TYR A 401 12.34 -8.13 18.50
CA TYR A 401 12.97 -7.56 17.33
C TYR A 401 12.73 -8.49 16.16
N ILE A 402 11.95 -8.04 15.20
CA ILE A 402 11.56 -8.82 14.04
C ILE A 402 12.56 -8.57 12.92
N ARG A 403 13.30 -9.62 12.59
CA ARG A 403 14.18 -9.64 11.42
C ARG A 403 13.34 -9.87 10.18
N VAL A 404 13.59 -9.07 9.15
CA VAL A 404 12.88 -9.13 7.87
C VAL A 404 13.93 -9.11 6.77
N GLY A 405 13.99 -10.18 5.98
CA GLY A 405 14.99 -10.31 4.90
C GLY A 405 16.43 -10.38 5.42
N GLN A 406 16.90 -11.59 5.72
CA GLN A 406 18.31 -11.98 5.95
C GLN A 406 18.43 -13.51 5.82
N GLY A 407 18.21 -14.05 4.62
CA GLY A 407 18.60 -15.43 4.36
C GLY A 407 20.12 -15.58 4.38
N GLU A 408 20.66 -16.57 5.09
CA GLU A 408 22.08 -16.98 4.97
C GLU A 408 22.40 -17.54 3.57
N LEU A 409 21.37 -17.82 2.77
CA LEU A 409 21.47 -18.36 1.41
C LEU A 409 21.69 -17.23 0.40
N LEU A 410 22.86 -17.25 -0.22
CA LEU A 410 23.21 -16.46 -1.39
C LEU A 410 22.61 -17.13 -2.64
N SER A 411 22.02 -16.34 -3.54
CA SER A 411 21.74 -16.76 -4.92
C SER A 411 23.05 -17.10 -5.66
N ALA A 412 22.93 -17.76 -6.82
CA ALA A 412 24.08 -18.08 -7.68
C ALA A 412 24.94 -16.84 -8.04
N ASP A 413 24.35 -15.64 -7.99
CA ASP A 413 25.00 -14.36 -8.24
C ASP A 413 25.46 -13.63 -6.96
N GLY A 414 25.44 -14.29 -5.80
CA GLY A 414 25.92 -13.70 -4.54
C GLY A 414 24.97 -12.70 -3.87
N VAL A 415 23.70 -12.62 -4.30
CA VAL A 415 22.68 -11.76 -3.67
C VAL A 415 21.90 -12.57 -2.64
N ALA A 416 21.81 -12.09 -1.40
CA ALA A 416 21.00 -12.73 -0.35
C ALA A 416 19.55 -12.92 -0.80
N ILE A 417 19.03 -14.14 -0.69
CA ILE A 417 17.63 -14.43 -1.02
C ILE A 417 16.79 -14.15 0.22
N ASP A 418 16.11 -13.00 0.19
CA ASP A 418 15.23 -12.56 1.27
C ASP A 418 13.89 -13.33 1.28
N THR A 419 13.56 -14.06 0.21
CA THR A 419 12.35 -14.88 0.08
C THR A 419 12.61 -16.37 0.27
N ASP A 420 11.61 -17.08 0.77
CA ASP A 420 11.61 -18.54 0.79
C ASP A 420 11.37 -19.08 -0.63
N PRO A 421 12.25 -19.96 -1.15
CA PRO A 421 12.16 -20.43 -2.54
C PRO A 421 10.99 -21.40 -2.78
N VAL A 422 10.40 -21.98 -1.72
CA VAL A 422 9.27 -22.91 -1.82
C VAL A 422 7.95 -22.14 -1.78
N THR A 423 7.83 -21.21 -0.84
CA THR A 423 6.57 -20.50 -0.58
C THR A 423 6.48 -19.14 -1.28
N GLY A 424 7.61 -18.56 -1.69
CA GLY A 424 7.70 -17.25 -2.32
C GLY A 424 7.50 -16.06 -1.37
N TYR A 425 7.30 -16.29 -0.07
CA TYR A 425 7.13 -15.24 0.94
C TYR A 425 8.48 -14.74 1.47
N LEU A 426 8.50 -13.50 1.94
CA LEU A 426 9.62 -12.87 2.64
C LEU A 426 9.91 -13.62 3.94
N ARG A 427 11.18 -13.94 4.15
CA ARG A 427 11.65 -14.59 5.38
C ARG A 427 11.58 -13.59 6.54
N CYS A 428 11.05 -14.07 7.66
CA CYS A 428 10.80 -13.26 8.83
C CYS A 428 11.03 -14.08 10.10
N SER A 429 11.78 -13.55 11.07
CA SER A 429 12.05 -14.26 12.35
C SER A 429 10.78 -14.47 13.18
N VAL A 430 9.69 -13.78 12.85
CA VAL A 430 8.42 -13.92 13.56
C VAL A 430 7.87 -15.34 13.51
N GLU A 431 8.28 -16.16 12.55
CA GLU A 431 7.89 -17.58 12.46
C GLU A 431 8.38 -18.39 13.66
N ASP A 432 9.67 -18.27 13.97
CA ASP A 432 10.28 -18.93 15.13
C ASP A 432 9.74 -18.33 16.44
N ASP A 433 9.59 -17.01 16.48
CA ASP A 433 9.09 -16.30 17.65
C ASP A 433 7.63 -16.70 17.96
N LEU A 434 6.76 -16.77 16.94
CA LEU A 434 5.34 -17.09 17.12
C LEU A 434 5.11 -18.49 17.70
N LEU A 435 5.95 -19.46 17.33
CA LEU A 435 5.87 -20.81 17.89
C LEU A 435 6.10 -20.77 19.41
N ASN A 436 7.07 -19.97 19.88
CA ASN A 436 7.33 -19.79 21.30
C ASN A 436 6.19 -19.05 22.01
N TRP A 437 5.61 -18.02 21.36
CA TRP A 437 4.54 -17.21 21.95
C TRP A 437 3.23 -17.98 22.16
N THR A 438 3.02 -19.04 21.38
CA THR A 438 1.74 -19.77 21.34
C THR A 438 1.77 -21.10 22.09
N GLN A 439 2.93 -21.51 22.62
CA GLN A 439 3.11 -22.72 23.43
C GLN A 439 2.93 -22.49 24.95
N THR A 440 2.85 -21.22 25.39
CA THR A 440 2.59 -20.84 26.79
C THR A 440 1.10 -20.64 27.05
#